data_AF-A0A7C1CQR0-F1
#
_entry.id   AF-A0A7C1CQR0-F1
#
_cell.length_a   1.000
_cell.length_b   1.000
_cell.length_c   1.000
_cell.angle_alpha   90.00
_cell.angle_beta   90.00
_cell.angle_gamma   90.00
#
_symmetry.space_group_name_H-M   'P 1'
#
loop_
_entity.id
_entity.type
_entity.pdbx_description
1 polymer ?
#
loop_
_entity_poly.entity_id
_entity_poly.type
_entity_poly.pdbx_seq_one_letter_code
_entity_poly.pdbx_strand_id
1 'polypeptide(L)' 'MGGVFDPIHCGHLFTAEEARIEFKLDKVIFVPCRQPAHKRENDISDPEDRYLMTVLATSNNQFFEVSKVELNRPGPSYSI' A
#
# COMPACT_ATOMS: atom_id res chain seq x y z
N MET A 1 -0.10 2.75 6.08
CA MET A 1 1.10 2.91 5.24
C MET A 1 0.67 3.12 3.79
N GLY A 2 0.83 4.34 3.27
CA GLY A 2 0.55 4.65 1.88
C GLY A 2 1.76 4.41 0.98
N GLY A 3 1.54 4.00 -0.27
CA GLY A 3 2.63 3.76 -1.21
C GLY A 3 2.16 3.35 -2.60
N VAL A 4 3.05 3.45 -3.59
CA VAL A 4 2.79 2.97 -4.95
C VAL A 4 2.80 1.44 -4.99
N PHE A 5 3.71 0.79 -4.26
CA PHE A 5 3.83 -0.67 -4.20
C PHE A 5 3.92 -1.33 -5.60
N ASP A 6 4.96 -0.95 -6.36
CA ASP A 6 5.18 -1.41 -7.73
C ASP A 6 6.54 -2.13 -7.91
N PRO A 7 6.68 -3.39 -7.43
CA PRO A 7 5.74 -4.13 -6.58
C PRO A 7 5.96 -3.87 -5.08
N ILE A 8 5.06 -4.39 -4.24
CA ILE A 8 5.33 -4.54 -2.81
C ILE A 8 6.50 -5.52 -2.59
N HIS A 9 7.30 -5.33 -1.53
CA HIS A 9 8.51 -6.10 -1.27
C HIS A 9 8.84 -6.12 0.22
N CYS A 10 9.81 -6.95 0.63
CA CYS A 10 10.16 -7.16 2.05
C CYS A 10 10.43 -5.87 2.82
N GLY A 11 11.10 -4.89 2.21
CA GLY A 11 11.31 -3.57 2.84
C GLY A 11 10.02 -2.92 3.35
N HIS A 12 8.94 -2.92 2.56
CA HIS A 12 7.65 -2.37 3.00
C HIS A 12 7.06 -3.15 4.18
N LEU A 13 7.14 -4.49 4.12
CA LEU A 13 6.59 -5.38 5.14
C LEU A 13 7.35 -5.24 6.47
N PHE A 14 8.68 -5.20 6.42
CA PHE A 14 9.51 -4.99 7.60
C PHE A 14 9.25 -3.62 8.22
N THR A 15 9.24 -2.55 7.42
CA THR A 15 8.95 -1.22 7.96
C THR A 15 7.56 -1.13 8.59
N ALA A 16 6.56 -1.80 8.01
CA ALA A 16 5.22 -1.85 8.59
C ALA A 16 5.20 -2.63 9.92
N GLU A 17 5.86 -3.77 10.00
CA GLU A 17 5.90 -4.58 11.21
C GLU A 17 6.68 -3.89 12.34
N GLU A 18 7.83 -3.30 12.01
CA GLU A 18 8.62 -2.53 12.98
C GLU A 18 7.82 -1.35 13.54
N ALA A 19 7.13 -0.60 12.67
CA ALA A 19 6.24 0.47 13.13
C ALA A 19 5.09 -0.06 14.01
N ARG A 20 4.52 -1.22 13.67
CA ARG A 20 3.47 -1.84 14.48
C ARG A 20 3.97 -2.19 15.87
N ILE A 21 5.16 -2.79 15.97
CA ILE A 21 5.76 -3.22 17.24
C ILE A 21 6.14 -2.01 18.09
N GLU A 22 6.90 -1.06 17.52
CA GLU A 22 7.43 0.10 18.24
C GLU A 22 6.31 0.96 18.82
N PHE A 23 5.26 1.22 18.03
CA PHE A 23 4.14 2.07 18.44
C PHE A 23 2.97 1.26 19.03
N LYS A 24 3.12 -0.06 19.22
CA LYS A 24 2.09 -0.97 19.76
C LYS A 24 0.74 -0.83 19.04
N LEU A 25 0.77 -0.75 17.72
CA LEU A 25 -0.44 -0.61 16.90
C LEU A 25 -1.19 -1.94 16.83
N ASP A 26 -2.52 -1.87 16.87
CA ASP A 26 -3.36 -3.05 16.68
C ASP A 26 -3.21 -3.63 15.27
N LYS A 27 -3.15 -2.75 14.26
CA LYS A 27 -3.01 -3.10 12.84
C LYS A 27 -2.23 -2.06 12.05
N VAL A 28 -1.71 -2.48 10.90
CA VAL A 28 -1.19 -1.60 9.85
C VAL A 28 -2.01 -1.77 8.57
N ILE A 29 -2.64 -0.69 8.14
CA ILE A 29 -3.44 -0.66 6.92
C ILE A 29 -2.57 -0.16 5.77
N PHE A 30 -2.32 -1.00 4.78
CA PHE A 30 -1.68 -0.64 3.51
C PHE A 30 -2.69 0.05 2.60
N VAL A 31 -2.30 1.18 2.02
CA VAL A 31 -3.15 1.98 1.13
C VAL A 31 -2.42 2.19 -0.19
N PRO A 32 -2.58 1.28 -1.19
CA PRO A 32 -1.99 1.44 -2.50
C PRO A 32 -2.54 2.68 -3.22
N CYS A 33 -1.66 3.51 -3.77
CA CYS A 33 -2.05 4.70 -4.52
C CYS A 33 -2.56 4.32 -5.92
N ARG A 34 -3.69 4.91 -6.35
CA ARG A 34 -4.20 4.75 -7.73
C ARG A 34 -3.25 5.41 -8.73
N GLN A 35 -3.06 6.73 -8.58
CA GLN A 35 -2.23 7.55 -9.45
C GLN A 35 -1.33 8.41 -8.57
N PRO A 36 0.00 8.17 -8.52
CA PRO A 36 0.88 8.97 -7.68
C PRO A 36 1.00 10.38 -8.27
N ALA A 37 0.78 11.40 -7.44
CA ALA A 37 0.77 12.80 -7.88
C ALA A 37 2.08 13.29 -8.53
N HIS A 38 3.20 12.58 -8.32
CA HIS A 38 4.54 12.99 -8.75
C HIS A 38 5.18 12.06 -9.79
N LYS A 39 4.46 11.04 -10.29
CA LYS A 39 4.96 10.12 -11.33
C LYS A 39 4.05 10.15 -12.56
N ARG A 40 4.65 10.00 -13.75
CA ARG A 40 3.88 9.85 -15.00
C ARG A 40 3.27 8.45 -15.05
N GLU A 41 2.01 8.34 -15.48
CA GLU A 41 1.26 7.07 -15.47
C GLU A 41 1.91 5.95 -16.30
N ASN A 42 2.67 6.28 -17.35
CA ASN A 42 3.21 5.30 -18.28
C ASN A 42 4.32 4.39 -17.73
N ASP A 43 4.85 4.68 -16.53
CA ASP A 43 5.95 3.91 -15.92
C ASP A 43 5.50 3.08 -14.71
N ILE A 44 4.18 2.89 -14.52
CA ILE A 44 3.63 2.25 -13.33
C ILE A 44 2.71 1.11 -13.74
N SER A 45 2.83 -0.03 -13.06
CA SER A 45 1.91 -1.15 -13.24
C SER A 45 0.46 -0.78 -12.88
N ASP A 46 -0.48 -1.53 -13.45
CA ASP A 46 -1.91 -1.31 -13.23
C ASP A 46 -2.24 -1.22 -11.72
N PRO A 47 -3.04 -0.23 -11.29
CA PRO A 47 -3.38 -0.05 -9.88
C PRO A 47 -4.05 -1.28 -9.26
N GLU A 48 -4.85 -2.03 -10.01
CA GLU A 48 -5.50 -3.25 -9.52
C GLU A 48 -4.48 -4.37 -9.33
N ASP A 49 -3.52 -4.54 -10.25
CA ASP A 49 -2.42 -5.50 -10.10
C ASP A 49 -1.58 -5.19 -8.85
N ARG A 50 -1.23 -3.92 -8.63
CA ARG A 50 -0.49 -3.48 -7.44
C ARG A 50 -1.27 -3.72 -6.15
N TYR A 51 -2.58 -3.50 -6.19
CA TYR A 51 -3.45 -3.83 -5.06
C TYR A 51 -3.46 -5.33 -4.77
N LEU A 52 -3.64 -6.18 -5.79
CA LEU A 52 -3.68 -7.64 -5.62
C LEU A 52 -2.34 -8.18 -5.11
N MET A 53 -1.22 -7.70 -5.63
CA MET A 53 0.10 -8.04 -5.09
C MET A 53 0.24 -7.63 -3.63
N THR A 54 -0.29 -6.47 -3.24
CA THR A 54 -0.31 -6.01 -1.84
C THR A 54 -1.15 -6.92 -0.95
N VAL A 55 -2.33 -7.36 -1.42
CA VAL A 55 -3.18 -8.33 -0.69
C VAL A 55 -2.44 -9.66 -0.49
N LEU A 56 -1.82 -10.19 -1.55
CA LEU A 56 -1.08 -11.45 -1.47
C LEU A 56 0.13 -11.36 -0.54
N ALA A 57 0.87 -10.25 -0.58
CA ALA A 57 2.06 -10.07 0.27
C ALA A 57 1.72 -9.89 1.75
N THR A 58 0.50 -9.43 2.07
CA THR A 58 0.06 -9.17 3.45
C THR A 58 -0.82 -10.28 4.04
N SER A 59 -1.28 -11.24 3.23
CA SER A 59 -2.30 -12.23 3.62
C SER A 59 -1.92 -13.12 4.80
N ASN A 60 -0.61 -13.34 5.02
CA ASN A 60 -0.11 -14.22 6.08
C ASN A 60 0.20 -13.49 7.39
N ASN A 61 -0.04 -12.18 7.47
CA ASN A 61 0.11 -11.41 8.71
C ASN A 61 -1.26 -10.88 9.15
N GLN A 62 -1.78 -11.44 10.25
CA GLN A 62 -3.08 -11.05 10.82
C GLN A 62 -3.18 -9.59 11.26
N PHE A 63 -2.04 -8.92 11.45
CA PHE A 63 -1.98 -7.51 11.84
C PHE A 63 -1.96 -6.57 10.64
N PHE A 64 -1.91 -7.10 9.42
CA PHE A 64 -1.91 -6.30 8.19
C PHE A 64 -3.25 -6.36 7.49
N GLU A 65 -3.66 -5.21 6.94
CA GLU A 65 -4.84 -5.08 6.10
C GLU A 65 -4.52 -4.24 4.86
N VAL A 66 -5.33 -4.37 3.81
CA VAL A 66 -5.18 -3.57 2.59
C VAL A 66 -6.48 -2.84 2.27
N SER A 67 -6.40 -1.52 2.14
CA SER A 67 -7.54 -0.66 1.81
C SER A 67 -7.54 -0.26 0.34
N LYS A 68 -8.72 -0.37 -0.30
CA LYS A 68 -8.99 0.12 -1.66
C LYS A 68 -9.38 1.60 -1.73
N VAL A 69 -9.32 2.34 -0.61
CA VAL A 69 -9.89 3.70 -0.53
C VAL A 69 -9.36 4.64 -1.62
N GLU A 70 -8.05 4.58 -1.93
CA GLU A 70 -7.44 5.40 -2.98
C GLU A 70 -7.72 4.87 -4.40
N LEU A 71 -7.86 3.55 -4.59
CA LEU A 71 -8.24 2.96 -5.88
C LEU A 71 -9.65 3.39 -6.33
N ASN A 72 -10.57 3.53 -5.37
CA ASN A 72 -11.95 3.90 -5.63
C ASN A 72 -12.14 5.40 -5.91
N ARG A 73 -11.13 6.24 -5.62
CA ARG A 73 -11.21 7.69 -5.84
C ARG A 73 -10.69 8.04 -7.25
N PRO A 74 -11.36 8.93 -7.99
CA PRO A 74 -10.82 9.47 -9.24
C PRO A 74 -9.70 10.50 -8.97
N GLY A 75 -8.79 10.64 -9.92
CA GLY A 75 -7.70 11.62 -9.88
C GLY A 75 -6.49 11.20 -9.02
N PRO A 76 -5.52 12.11 -8.85
CA PRO A 76 -4.29 11.82 -8.11
C PRO A 76 -4.52 11.50 -6.63
N SER A 77 -3.70 10.59 -6.12
CA SER A 77 -3.61 10.26 -4.70
C SER A 77 -2.75 11.29 -3.97
N TYR A 78 -3.36 12.07 -3.09
CA TYR A 78 -2.69 12.94 -2.12
C TYR A 78 -2.95 12.44 -0.69
N SER A 79 -1.91 12.41 0.13
CA SER A 79 -2.06 12.28 1.58
C SER A 79 -2.51 13.61 2.16
N ILE A 80 -3.57 13.60 2.98
CA ILE A 80 -4.08 14.76 3.72
C ILE A 80 -3.65 14.65 5.18
#